data_AF-A0A077NZI8-F1
#
_entry.id   AF-A0A077NZI8-F1
#
_cell.length_a   1.000
_cell.length_b   1.000
_cell.length_c   1.000
_cell.angle_alpha   90.00
_cell.angle_beta   90.00
_cell.angle_gamma   90.00
#
_symmetry.space_group_name_H-M   'P 1'
#
loop_
_entity.id
_entity.type
_entity.pdbx_description
1 polymer ?
#
loop_
_entity_poly.entity_id
_entity_poly.type
_entity_poly.pdbx_seq_one_letter_code
_entity_poly.pdbx_strand_id
1 'polypeptide(L)'
;MFARFKSHFTRPPASQKKSSEQKTSEVHDNGGYFRPQSADALLATPLRRQCLQQLWQNSTLPEGLYQRFYLAPVKQLLGSVQQVPAAPEGDWSGRGGFADLTMQFTTCAVRLAKGHLLPPGVAPEMQAAQSVLWQTVVFWAALFYHLPLLRQLEGELEDGHYWQPGVCIPDKPFRFRFRTPENIPTVPQEVLLAACLLPEKAMMWLVTVPEVWHCLMQHLNGRPSTVPLIDTLLQEAAGQVHSPLWVKPTVSLSPVTETAFSAGCNSVPETASPPPVSDITSPLPSPSDDTLALLSLFQSTDGASQQNKGKNHHHDLKLTKRPGREKESIATDSHRHSSFKDK
;
A
#
# COMPACT_ATOMS: atom_id res chain seq x y z
N MET A 1 -31.03 -52.10 -47.75
CA MET A 1 -32.04 -51.13 -48.20
C MET A 1 -32.23 -50.07 -47.13
N PHE A 2 -31.42 -49.01 -47.19
CA PHE A 2 -31.44 -47.89 -46.24
C PHE A 2 -32.55 -46.90 -46.62
N ALA A 3 -33.59 -46.78 -45.78
CA ALA A 3 -34.60 -45.74 -45.90
C ALA A 3 -34.23 -44.59 -44.96
N ARG A 4 -33.82 -43.48 -45.57
CA ARG A 4 -33.47 -42.19 -44.95
C ARG A 4 -34.75 -41.49 -44.45
N PHE A 5 -34.87 -41.27 -43.14
CA PHE A 5 -35.78 -40.27 -42.60
C PHE A 5 -35.08 -38.90 -42.58
N LYS A 6 -35.53 -38.01 -43.45
CA LYS A 6 -35.21 -36.58 -43.43
C LYS A 6 -36.14 -35.91 -42.42
N SER A 7 -35.62 -35.40 -41.31
CA SER A 7 -36.33 -34.45 -40.44
C SER A 7 -35.73 -33.06 -40.62
N HIS A 8 -36.51 -32.15 -41.18
CA HIS A 8 -36.19 -30.74 -41.28
C HIS A 8 -36.15 -30.12 -39.87
N PHE A 9 -34.96 -29.72 -39.41
CA PHE A 9 -34.83 -28.79 -38.29
C PHE A 9 -34.56 -27.39 -38.85
N THR A 10 -35.62 -26.59 -38.92
CA THR A 10 -35.55 -25.15 -39.19
C THR A 10 -35.04 -24.44 -37.94
N ARG A 11 -33.95 -23.67 -38.12
CA ARG A 11 -33.31 -22.81 -37.13
C ARG A 11 -34.17 -21.54 -36.91
N PRO A 12 -34.67 -21.25 -35.70
CA PRO A 12 -35.17 -19.92 -35.39
C PRO A 12 -33.98 -18.97 -35.11
N PRO A 13 -34.07 -17.68 -35.49
CA PRO A 13 -32.98 -16.73 -35.28
C PRO A 13 -32.82 -16.37 -33.80
N ALA A 14 -31.56 -16.10 -33.44
CA ALA A 14 -31.08 -15.82 -32.11
C ALA A 14 -31.76 -14.60 -31.49
N SER A 15 -32.39 -14.80 -30.33
CA SER A 15 -32.69 -13.72 -29.38
C SER A 15 -31.48 -13.54 -28.48
N GLN A 16 -30.80 -12.40 -28.63
CA GLN A 16 -29.73 -11.94 -27.75
C GLN A 16 -30.27 -11.79 -26.32
N LYS A 17 -29.95 -12.75 -25.44
CA LYS A 17 -30.04 -12.53 -24.00
C LYS A 17 -28.85 -11.68 -23.59
N LYS A 18 -29.09 -10.37 -23.42
CA LYS A 18 -28.25 -9.49 -22.62
C LYS A 18 -28.06 -10.13 -21.25
N SER A 19 -26.84 -10.58 -20.97
CA SER A 19 -26.43 -11.00 -19.63
C SER A 19 -26.54 -9.78 -18.72
N SER A 20 -27.40 -9.92 -17.72
CA SER A 20 -27.63 -8.96 -16.65
C SER A 20 -26.32 -8.61 -15.94
N GLU A 21 -25.87 -7.37 -16.11
CA GLU A 21 -24.94 -6.73 -15.18
C GLU A 21 -25.59 -6.75 -13.79
N GLN A 22 -24.90 -7.37 -12.83
CA GLN A 22 -25.24 -7.27 -11.42
C GLN A 22 -25.07 -5.80 -11.02
N LYS A 23 -26.21 -5.11 -10.93
CA LYS A 23 -26.33 -3.76 -10.40
C LYS A 23 -26.01 -3.81 -8.90
N THR A 24 -24.74 -3.63 -8.56
CA THR A 24 -24.33 -3.34 -7.18
C THR A 24 -25.08 -2.10 -6.74
N SER A 25 -25.89 -2.23 -5.69
CA SER A 25 -26.82 -1.22 -5.22
C SER A 25 -26.13 0.13 -5.07
N GLU A 26 -26.61 1.10 -5.85
CA GLU A 26 -26.26 2.50 -5.77
C GLU A 26 -26.57 3.00 -4.35
N VAL A 27 -25.56 3.13 -3.48
CA VAL A 27 -25.67 3.97 -2.28
C VAL A 27 -25.28 5.38 -2.68
N HIS A 28 -26.09 5.96 -3.57
CA HIS A 28 -26.07 7.39 -3.82
C HIS A 28 -26.98 8.04 -2.78
N ASP A 29 -26.47 9.07 -2.09
CA ASP A 29 -27.41 10.05 -1.57
C ASP A 29 -27.98 10.85 -2.75
N ASN A 30 -29.17 11.42 -2.60
CA ASN A 30 -29.95 12.08 -3.67
C ASN A 30 -29.21 13.24 -4.39
N GLY A 31 -27.98 13.59 -3.96
CA GLY A 31 -27.12 14.65 -4.50
C GLY A 31 -25.83 14.22 -5.19
N GLY A 32 -25.63 12.93 -5.52
CA GLY A 32 -24.42 12.47 -6.24
C GLY A 32 -23.16 12.30 -5.38
N TYR A 33 -23.30 12.39 -4.05
CA TYR A 33 -22.24 12.09 -3.07
C TYR A 33 -22.22 10.59 -2.72
N PHE A 34 -21.02 10.10 -2.39
CA PHE A 34 -20.73 8.77 -1.87
C PHE A 34 -20.63 8.80 -0.36
N ARG A 35 -21.22 7.80 0.31
CA ARG A 35 -21.00 7.62 1.75
C ARG A 35 -19.64 6.94 1.99
N PRO A 36 -18.81 7.43 2.94
CA PRO A 36 -17.59 6.73 3.35
C PRO A 36 -17.89 5.30 3.77
N GLN A 37 -17.06 4.38 3.29
CA GLN A 37 -17.11 2.98 3.64
C GLN A 37 -15.95 2.64 4.57
N SER A 38 -16.20 1.71 5.50
CA SER A 38 -15.12 1.16 6.33
C SER A 38 -14.17 0.33 5.47
N ALA A 39 -12.92 0.22 5.90
CA ALA A 39 -11.92 -0.60 5.21
C ALA A 39 -12.38 -2.07 5.06
N ASP A 40 -13.09 -2.60 6.06
CA ASP A 40 -13.62 -3.98 6.01
C ASP A 40 -14.71 -4.13 4.95
N ALA A 41 -15.60 -3.14 4.80
CA ALA A 41 -16.62 -3.13 3.75
C ALA A 41 -15.97 -3.00 2.36
N LEU A 42 -14.96 -2.14 2.23
CA LEU A 42 -14.18 -1.98 1.00
C LEU A 42 -13.45 -3.27 0.62
N LEU A 43 -12.95 -4.04 1.58
CA LEU A 43 -12.27 -5.31 1.34
C LEU A 43 -13.22 -6.50 1.12
N ALA A 44 -14.51 -6.36 1.39
CA ALA A 44 -15.46 -7.47 1.37
C ALA A 44 -15.83 -7.97 -0.04
N THR A 45 -15.39 -7.30 -1.11
CA THR A 45 -15.66 -7.74 -2.48
C THR A 45 -14.99 -9.11 -2.76
N PRO A 46 -15.59 -9.99 -3.59
CA PRO A 46 -14.99 -11.29 -3.89
C PRO A 46 -13.56 -11.19 -4.39
N LEU A 47 -13.30 -10.25 -5.30
CA LEU A 47 -11.98 -9.99 -5.86
C LEU A 47 -10.95 -9.60 -4.78
N ARG A 48 -11.27 -8.60 -3.93
CA ARG A 48 -10.33 -8.11 -2.91
C ARG A 48 -10.06 -9.16 -1.84
N ARG A 49 -11.06 -9.96 -1.46
CA ARG A 49 -10.86 -11.11 -0.56
C ARG A 49 -9.95 -12.17 -1.18
N GLN A 50 -10.11 -12.47 -2.46
CA GLN A 50 -9.22 -13.39 -3.17
C GLN A 50 -7.79 -12.84 -3.21
N CYS A 51 -7.60 -11.56 -3.52
CA CYS A 51 -6.29 -10.92 -3.47
C CYS A 51 -5.65 -11.01 -2.08
N LEU A 52 -6.40 -10.75 -1.00
CA LEU A 52 -5.91 -10.90 0.37
C LEU A 52 -5.48 -12.34 0.70
N GLN A 53 -6.28 -13.33 0.30
CA GLN A 53 -5.95 -14.74 0.50
C GLN A 53 -4.67 -15.12 -0.25
N GLN A 54 -4.54 -14.70 -1.51
CA GLN A 54 -3.34 -14.95 -2.31
C GLN A 54 -2.13 -14.20 -1.75
N LEU A 55 -2.29 -12.95 -1.30
CA LEU A 55 -1.23 -12.19 -0.68
C LEU A 55 -0.73 -12.87 0.60
N TRP A 56 -1.64 -13.39 1.43
CA TRP A 56 -1.29 -14.18 2.61
C TRP A 56 -0.55 -15.48 2.25
N GLN A 57 -1.05 -16.26 1.30
CA GLN A 57 -0.43 -17.52 0.85
C GLN A 57 0.95 -17.33 0.20
N ASN A 58 1.25 -16.12 -0.27
CA ASN A 58 2.54 -15.77 -0.88
C ASN A 58 3.44 -14.94 0.03
N SER A 59 2.99 -14.58 1.23
CA SER A 59 3.82 -13.91 2.23
C SER A 59 4.65 -14.92 3.02
N THR A 60 5.87 -14.53 3.38
CA THR A 60 6.74 -15.25 4.33
C THR A 60 6.67 -14.65 5.74
N LEU A 61 5.86 -13.61 5.95
CA LEU A 61 5.74 -12.97 7.25
C LEU A 61 4.90 -13.83 8.22
N PRO A 62 5.30 -13.89 9.51
CA PRO A 62 4.44 -14.37 10.58
C PRO A 62 3.13 -13.57 10.64
N GLU A 63 2.03 -14.22 11.04
CA GLU A 63 0.68 -13.63 11.06
C GLU A 63 0.64 -12.24 11.73
N GLY A 64 1.24 -12.11 12.92
CA GLY A 64 1.26 -10.84 13.65
C GLY A 64 1.98 -9.70 12.91
N LEU A 65 3.02 -10.00 12.14
CA LEU A 65 3.71 -9.02 11.30
C LEU A 65 2.96 -8.76 9.99
N TYR A 66 2.39 -9.79 9.37
CA TYR A 66 1.54 -9.64 8.19
C TYR A 66 0.36 -8.68 8.46
N GLN A 67 -0.32 -8.85 9.59
CA GLN A 67 -1.42 -7.98 9.99
C GLN A 67 -0.99 -6.51 10.09
N ARG A 68 0.17 -6.25 10.72
CA ARG A 68 0.68 -4.89 10.97
C ARG A 68 1.34 -4.25 9.76
N PHE A 69 2.12 -5.01 9.00
CA PHE A 69 2.96 -4.49 7.92
C PHE A 69 2.30 -4.57 6.56
N TYR A 70 1.37 -5.52 6.32
CA TYR A 70 0.70 -5.65 5.03
C TYR A 70 -0.79 -5.28 5.13
N LEU A 71 -1.54 -5.93 6.01
CA LEU A 71 -3.00 -5.75 6.02
C LEU A 71 -3.42 -4.35 6.50
N ALA A 72 -2.84 -3.83 7.58
CA ALA A 72 -3.18 -2.50 8.08
C ALA A 72 -2.89 -1.38 7.05
N PRO A 73 -1.73 -1.36 6.37
CA PRO A 73 -1.46 -0.42 5.27
C PRO A 73 -2.41 -0.57 4.09
N VAL A 74 -2.77 -1.80 3.69
CA VAL A 74 -3.80 -2.04 2.67
C VAL A 74 -5.15 -1.46 3.08
N LYS A 75 -5.58 -1.69 4.33
CA LYS A 75 -6.82 -1.11 4.88
C LYS A 75 -6.78 0.41 4.88
N GLN A 76 -5.64 1.00 5.26
CA GLN A 76 -5.44 2.44 5.27
C GLN A 76 -5.52 3.03 3.86
N LEU A 77 -4.84 2.42 2.89
CA LEU A 77 -4.90 2.83 1.48
C LEU A 77 -6.33 2.75 0.95
N LEU A 78 -7.01 1.61 1.11
CA LEU A 78 -8.38 1.44 0.64
C LEU A 78 -9.32 2.44 1.31
N GLY A 79 -9.16 2.68 2.61
CA GLY A 79 -9.91 3.71 3.33
C GLY A 79 -9.67 5.12 2.78
N SER A 80 -8.44 5.47 2.40
CA SER A 80 -8.12 6.83 1.92
C SER A 80 -8.42 7.04 0.43
N VAL A 81 -8.62 5.98 -0.35
CA VAL A 81 -9.01 6.07 -1.77
C VAL A 81 -10.48 5.70 -2.01
N GLN A 82 -11.15 5.07 -1.03
CA GLN A 82 -12.54 4.67 -1.10
C GLN A 82 -12.87 3.94 -2.42
N GLN A 83 -13.78 4.49 -3.23
CA GLN A 83 -14.27 3.88 -4.47
C GLN A 83 -13.82 4.66 -5.72
N VAL A 84 -12.69 5.38 -5.65
CA VAL A 84 -12.18 6.12 -6.82
C VAL A 84 -11.73 5.17 -7.95
N PRO A 85 -11.93 5.57 -9.21
CA PRO A 85 -11.37 4.87 -10.37
C PRO A 85 -9.86 5.09 -10.48
N ALA A 86 -9.16 4.23 -11.23
CA ALA A 86 -7.72 4.41 -11.49
C ALA A 86 -7.46 5.22 -12.78
N ALA A 87 -8.42 5.21 -13.71
CA ALA A 87 -8.33 5.84 -15.02
C ALA A 87 -9.71 6.40 -15.45
N PRO A 88 -9.76 7.41 -16.33
CA PRO A 88 -11.04 7.95 -16.81
C PRO A 88 -11.81 6.96 -17.70
N GLU A 89 -11.10 6.07 -18.38
CA GLU A 89 -11.65 5.09 -19.33
C GLU A 89 -10.93 3.74 -19.21
N GLY A 90 -11.51 2.70 -19.82
CA GLY A 90 -10.94 1.35 -19.83
C GLY A 90 -11.27 0.53 -18.58
N ASP A 91 -10.53 -0.57 -18.39
CA ASP A 91 -10.84 -1.62 -17.40
C ASP A 91 -10.83 -1.12 -15.94
N TRP A 92 -10.12 -0.02 -15.67
CA TRP A 92 -9.94 0.55 -14.33
C TRP A 92 -10.75 1.83 -14.09
N SER A 93 -11.71 2.15 -14.97
CA SER A 93 -12.60 3.32 -14.85
C SER A 93 -13.81 3.11 -13.95
N GLY A 94 -14.08 1.86 -13.57
CA GLY A 94 -15.16 1.51 -12.65
C GLY A 94 -14.94 1.98 -11.21
N ARG A 95 -16.02 1.92 -10.42
CA ARG A 95 -15.98 2.20 -8.97
C ARG A 95 -14.98 1.28 -8.27
N GLY A 96 -14.10 1.89 -7.49
CA GLY A 96 -13.05 1.16 -6.78
C GLY A 96 -11.98 0.58 -7.68
N GLY A 97 -11.94 0.98 -8.96
CA GLY A 97 -10.97 0.51 -9.94
C GLY A 97 -9.52 0.75 -9.49
N PHE A 98 -9.25 1.83 -8.73
CA PHE A 98 -7.93 2.02 -8.13
C PHE A 98 -7.58 0.92 -7.13
N ALA A 99 -8.48 0.63 -6.18
CA ALA A 99 -8.26 -0.42 -5.18
C ALA A 99 -8.11 -1.80 -5.83
N ASP A 100 -8.93 -2.11 -6.83
CA ASP A 100 -8.90 -3.39 -7.53
C ASP A 100 -7.63 -3.56 -8.38
N LEU A 101 -7.17 -2.49 -9.05
CA LEU A 101 -5.91 -2.46 -9.78
C LEU A 101 -4.74 -2.71 -8.84
N THR A 102 -4.61 -1.91 -7.78
CA THR A 102 -3.48 -2.01 -6.85
C THR A 102 -3.46 -3.36 -6.15
N MET A 103 -4.61 -3.87 -5.69
CA MET A 103 -4.67 -5.18 -5.02
C MET A 103 -4.27 -6.33 -5.94
N GLN A 104 -4.77 -6.36 -7.19
CA GLN A 104 -4.39 -7.39 -8.15
C GLN A 104 -2.91 -7.28 -8.52
N PHE A 105 -2.42 -6.07 -8.74
CA PHE A 105 -1.01 -5.82 -9.04
C PHE A 105 -0.08 -6.25 -7.91
N THR A 106 -0.32 -5.80 -6.68
CA THR A 106 0.49 -6.16 -5.51
C THR A 106 0.50 -7.67 -5.29
N THR A 107 -0.66 -8.32 -5.41
CA THR A 107 -0.77 -9.78 -5.28
C THR A 107 0.02 -10.50 -6.39
N CYS A 108 -0.06 -10.00 -7.63
CA CYS A 108 0.68 -10.55 -8.76
C CYS A 108 2.20 -10.41 -8.55
N ALA A 109 2.67 -9.22 -8.19
CA ALA A 109 4.09 -8.95 -7.95
C ALA A 109 4.68 -9.83 -6.85
N VAL A 110 4.00 -9.95 -5.70
CA VAL A 110 4.44 -10.82 -4.59
C VAL A 110 4.45 -12.30 -5.02
N ARG A 111 3.44 -12.74 -5.77
CA ARG A 111 3.39 -14.11 -6.30
C ARG A 111 4.56 -14.39 -7.27
N LEU A 112 4.88 -13.47 -8.16
CA LEU A 112 6.02 -13.61 -9.08
C LEU A 112 7.33 -13.68 -8.29
N ALA A 113 7.54 -12.75 -7.35
CA ALA A 113 8.76 -12.69 -6.55
C ALA A 113 8.99 -13.91 -5.65
N LYS A 114 7.94 -14.61 -5.20
CA LYS A 114 8.07 -15.84 -4.40
C LYS A 114 8.91 -16.93 -5.09
N GLY A 115 8.95 -16.96 -6.42
CA GLY A 115 9.74 -17.92 -7.19
C GLY A 115 11.23 -17.55 -7.33
N HIS A 116 11.65 -16.40 -6.82
CA HIS A 116 13.01 -15.86 -7.01
C HIS A 116 13.73 -15.66 -5.69
N LEU A 117 15.03 -15.96 -5.68
CA LEU A 117 15.94 -15.56 -4.61
C LEU A 117 16.45 -14.15 -4.88
N LEU A 118 16.14 -13.24 -3.96
CA LEU A 118 16.51 -11.82 -4.05
C LEU A 118 17.56 -11.50 -2.98
N PRO A 119 18.56 -10.66 -3.29
CA PRO A 119 18.89 -10.09 -4.60
C PRO A 119 19.83 -11.04 -5.38
N PRO A 120 19.77 -11.13 -6.72
CA PRO A 120 20.66 -12.01 -7.50
C PRO A 120 22.14 -11.67 -7.30
N GLY A 121 23.01 -12.68 -7.32
CA GLY A 121 24.47 -12.50 -7.25
C GLY A 121 25.05 -12.43 -5.83
N VAL A 122 24.21 -12.48 -4.80
CA VAL A 122 24.64 -12.63 -3.40
C VAL A 122 24.70 -14.11 -3.02
N ALA A 123 25.59 -14.46 -2.08
CA ALA A 123 25.72 -15.83 -1.57
C ALA A 123 24.35 -16.38 -1.09
N PRO A 124 23.99 -17.63 -1.43
CA PRO A 124 22.67 -18.20 -1.11
C PRO A 124 22.32 -18.16 0.38
N GLU A 125 23.30 -18.28 1.27
CA GLU A 125 23.13 -18.22 2.72
C GLU A 125 22.64 -16.84 3.17
N MET A 126 23.23 -15.80 2.60
CA MET A 126 22.85 -14.40 2.87
C MET A 126 21.49 -14.07 2.24
N GLN A 127 21.21 -14.57 1.04
CA GLN A 127 19.90 -14.43 0.40
C GLN A 127 18.79 -15.09 1.23
N ALA A 128 19.04 -16.29 1.77
CA ALA A 128 18.08 -16.99 2.62
C ALA A 128 17.79 -16.22 3.90
N ALA A 129 18.83 -15.72 4.58
CA ALA A 129 18.73 -14.94 5.81
C ALA A 129 17.94 -13.63 5.64
N GLN A 130 18.05 -12.99 4.47
CA GLN A 130 17.37 -11.71 4.19
C GLN A 130 16.11 -11.86 3.33
N SER A 131 15.70 -13.07 3.01
CA SER A 131 14.61 -13.35 2.06
C SER A 131 13.31 -12.61 2.41
N VAL A 132 12.95 -12.57 3.70
CA VAL A 132 11.74 -11.90 4.20
C VAL A 132 11.78 -10.37 3.98
N LEU A 133 12.97 -9.75 4.15
CA LEU A 133 13.15 -8.31 3.89
C LEU A 133 12.97 -7.99 2.40
N TRP A 134 13.60 -8.77 1.52
CA TRP A 134 13.51 -8.57 0.08
C TRP A 134 12.09 -8.81 -0.45
N GLN A 135 11.39 -9.84 0.03
CA GLN A 135 9.97 -10.04 -0.31
C GLN A 135 9.10 -8.87 0.19
N THR A 136 9.44 -8.30 1.36
CA THR A 136 8.74 -7.12 1.88
C THR A 136 9.01 -5.87 1.05
N VAL A 137 10.21 -5.69 0.50
CA VAL A 137 10.47 -4.61 -0.47
C VAL A 137 9.61 -4.76 -1.71
N VAL A 138 9.47 -5.97 -2.26
CA VAL A 138 8.58 -6.20 -3.41
C VAL A 138 7.15 -5.83 -3.07
N PHE A 139 6.63 -6.26 -1.92
CA PHE A 139 5.29 -5.88 -1.48
C PHE A 139 5.11 -4.36 -1.43
N TRP A 140 6.03 -3.64 -0.77
CA TRP A 140 5.92 -2.19 -0.61
C TRP A 140 6.07 -1.43 -1.92
N ALA A 141 7.08 -1.78 -2.72
CA ALA A 141 7.25 -1.22 -4.06
C ALA A 141 5.99 -1.44 -4.91
N ALA A 142 5.38 -2.63 -4.80
CA ALA A 142 4.17 -2.93 -5.54
C ALA A 142 2.93 -2.19 -5.03
N LEU A 143 2.77 -2.04 -3.71
CA LEU A 143 1.65 -1.28 -3.11
C LEU A 143 1.70 0.21 -3.50
N PHE A 144 2.91 0.76 -3.61
CA PHE A 144 3.13 2.17 -3.93
C PHE A 144 3.09 2.50 -5.42
N TYR A 145 3.25 1.49 -6.28
CA TYR A 145 3.41 1.65 -7.73
C TYR A 145 2.33 2.51 -8.38
N HIS A 146 1.07 2.40 -7.94
CA HIS A 146 -0.06 3.13 -8.53
C HIS A 146 -0.39 4.46 -7.85
N LEU A 147 0.27 4.83 -6.76
CA LEU A 147 0.01 6.11 -6.08
C LEU A 147 0.07 7.35 -7.00
N PRO A 148 0.95 7.41 -8.03
CA PRO A 148 0.96 8.53 -8.98
C PRO A 148 -0.34 8.70 -9.78
N LEU A 149 -1.26 7.73 -9.81
CA LEU A 149 -2.57 7.89 -10.45
C LEU A 149 -3.49 8.82 -9.65
N LEU A 150 -3.34 8.86 -8.32
CA LEU A 150 -4.22 9.63 -7.43
C LEU A 150 -4.09 11.14 -7.62
N ARG A 151 -2.96 11.64 -8.14
CA ARG A 151 -2.77 13.07 -8.44
C ARG A 151 -3.74 13.59 -9.51
N GLN A 152 -4.27 12.69 -10.35
CA GLN A 152 -5.23 13.03 -11.41
C GLN A 152 -6.65 13.23 -10.85
N LEU A 153 -6.88 12.86 -9.60
CA LEU A 153 -8.17 12.97 -8.94
C LEU A 153 -8.17 14.12 -7.95
N GLU A 154 -9.35 14.69 -7.79
CA GLU A 154 -9.66 15.57 -6.69
C GLU A 154 -11.03 15.25 -6.12
N GLY A 155 -11.16 15.46 -4.82
CA GLY A 155 -12.35 15.16 -4.07
C GLY A 155 -12.86 16.37 -3.30
N GLU A 156 -14.14 16.29 -2.97
CA GLU A 156 -14.85 17.32 -2.21
C GLU A 156 -15.81 16.63 -1.25
N LEU A 157 -15.78 17.04 0.01
CA LEU A 157 -16.72 16.61 1.03
C LEU A 157 -18.06 17.35 0.88
N GLU A 158 -19.12 16.84 1.48
CA GLU A 158 -20.47 17.41 1.42
C GLU A 158 -20.54 18.86 1.93
N ASP A 159 -19.65 19.24 2.84
CA ASP A 159 -19.55 20.61 3.37
C ASP A 159 -18.66 21.55 2.52
N GLY A 160 -18.22 21.08 1.35
CA GLY A 160 -17.40 21.84 0.41
C GLY A 160 -15.89 21.81 0.71
N HIS A 161 -15.44 21.17 1.79
CA HIS A 161 -14.01 21.04 2.05
C HIS A 161 -13.35 20.10 1.04
N TYR A 162 -12.10 20.43 0.72
CA TYR A 162 -11.28 19.65 -0.18
C TYR A 162 -10.86 18.30 0.43
N TRP A 163 -10.96 17.24 -0.35
CA TRP A 163 -10.47 15.90 -0.01
C TRP A 163 -9.52 15.41 -1.10
N GLN A 164 -8.27 15.12 -0.74
CA GLN A 164 -7.32 14.50 -1.66
C GLN A 164 -7.34 12.98 -1.49
N PRO A 165 -7.76 12.21 -2.52
CA PRO A 165 -7.68 10.75 -2.47
C PRO A 165 -6.26 10.29 -2.17
N GLY A 166 -6.14 9.34 -1.24
CA GLY A 166 -4.87 8.80 -0.76
C GLY A 166 -4.37 9.41 0.55
N VAL A 167 -4.68 10.68 0.83
CA VAL A 167 -4.12 11.41 2.00
C VAL A 167 -4.84 11.04 3.29
N CYS A 168 -6.17 11.07 3.29
CA CYS A 168 -6.97 10.76 4.48
C CYS A 168 -8.26 10.04 4.10
N ILE A 169 -8.83 9.34 5.09
CA ILE A 169 -10.14 8.71 4.99
C ILE A 169 -11.19 9.82 5.11
N PRO A 170 -12.14 9.97 4.16
CA PRO A 170 -13.19 10.98 4.26
C PRO A 170 -14.12 10.64 5.43
N ASP A 171 -14.42 11.63 6.26
CA ASP A 171 -15.30 11.53 7.44
C ASP A 171 -16.76 11.91 7.12
N LYS A 172 -17.02 12.44 5.93
CA LYS A 172 -18.32 12.90 5.44
C LYS A 172 -18.61 12.35 4.04
N PRO A 173 -19.88 12.37 3.57
CA PRO A 173 -20.19 12.08 2.18
C PRO A 173 -19.29 12.88 1.24
N PHE A 174 -18.77 12.24 0.20
CA PHE A 174 -17.74 12.82 -0.66
C PHE A 174 -18.07 12.58 -2.13
N ARG A 175 -17.59 13.45 -3.00
CA ARG A 175 -17.56 13.24 -4.44
C ARG A 175 -16.14 13.38 -4.94
N PHE A 176 -15.88 12.88 -6.13
CA PHE A 176 -14.58 13.00 -6.77
C PHE A 176 -14.76 13.21 -8.28
N ARG A 177 -13.75 13.80 -8.90
CA ARG A 177 -13.65 13.94 -10.34
C ARG A 177 -12.20 13.89 -10.80
N PHE A 178 -12.00 13.59 -12.07
CA PHE A 178 -10.70 13.79 -12.69
C PHE A 178 -10.42 15.28 -12.87
N ARG A 179 -9.17 15.67 -12.63
CA ARG A 179 -8.64 17.00 -12.94
C ARG A 179 -8.48 17.14 -14.44
N THR A 180 -8.64 18.37 -14.92
CA THR A 180 -8.15 18.70 -16.27
C THR A 180 -6.63 18.66 -16.28
N PRO A 181 -5.98 18.37 -17.44
CA PRO A 181 -4.52 18.24 -17.52
C PRO A 181 -3.75 19.45 -16.96
N GLU A 182 -4.27 20.66 -17.18
CA GLU A 182 -3.71 21.94 -16.70
C GLU A 182 -3.65 22.02 -15.16
N ASN A 183 -4.57 21.33 -14.47
CA ASN A 183 -4.80 21.43 -13.03
C ASN A 183 -4.16 20.27 -12.26
N ILE A 184 -3.50 19.33 -12.94
CA ILE A 184 -2.79 18.24 -12.27
C ILE A 184 -1.54 18.84 -11.60
N PRO A 185 -1.35 18.66 -10.28
CA PRO A 185 -0.16 19.15 -9.59
C PRO A 185 1.13 18.68 -10.28
N THR A 186 2.04 19.61 -10.53
CA THR A 186 3.35 19.35 -11.13
C THR A 186 4.32 18.69 -10.15
N VAL A 187 4.11 18.91 -8.85
CA VAL A 187 4.93 18.34 -7.77
C VAL A 187 4.42 16.93 -7.43
N PRO A 188 5.29 15.89 -7.56
CA PRO A 188 4.99 14.54 -7.10
C PRO A 188 4.61 14.50 -5.61
N GLN A 189 3.58 13.74 -5.27
CA GLN A 189 3.11 13.56 -3.88
C GLN A 189 3.12 12.10 -3.43
N GLU A 190 3.41 11.16 -4.34
CA GLU A 190 3.42 9.72 -4.11
C GLU A 190 4.38 9.29 -2.99
N VAL A 191 5.54 9.96 -2.84
CA VAL A 191 6.47 9.69 -1.74
C VAL A 191 5.86 10.04 -0.39
N LEU A 192 5.14 11.17 -0.31
CA LEU A 192 4.41 11.56 0.89
C LEU A 192 3.30 10.57 1.21
N LEU A 193 2.52 10.16 0.20
CA LEU A 193 1.47 9.16 0.36
C LEU A 193 2.03 7.82 0.83
N ALA A 194 3.14 7.38 0.25
CA ALA A 194 3.82 6.15 0.65
C ALA A 194 4.35 6.24 2.09
N ALA A 195 4.94 7.38 2.48
CA ALA A 195 5.40 7.62 3.84
C ALA A 195 4.25 7.57 4.86
N CYS A 196 3.06 8.07 4.51
CA CYS A 196 1.88 7.95 5.36
C CYS A 196 1.40 6.51 5.52
N LEU A 197 1.64 5.63 4.54
CA LEU A 197 1.20 4.23 4.55
C LEU A 197 2.21 3.29 5.23
N LEU A 198 3.50 3.64 5.25
CA LEU A 198 4.57 2.79 5.77
C LEU A 198 4.64 2.88 7.31
N PRO A 199 4.34 1.80 8.06
CA PRO A 199 4.43 1.82 9.51
C PRO A 199 5.85 2.08 9.98
N GLU A 200 6.01 2.89 11.02
CA GLU A 200 7.32 3.22 11.60
C GLU A 200 8.14 1.96 11.95
N LYS A 201 7.50 0.96 12.57
CA LYS A 201 8.15 -0.32 12.91
C LYS A 201 8.63 -1.08 11.66
N ALA A 202 7.90 -1.01 10.54
CA ALA A 202 8.33 -1.61 9.27
C ALA A 202 9.49 -0.84 8.64
N MET A 203 9.45 0.49 8.70
CA MET A 203 10.54 1.35 8.24
C MET A 203 11.84 1.08 9.02
N MET A 204 11.79 1.07 10.36
CA MET A 204 12.95 0.76 11.19
C MET A 204 13.54 -0.61 10.88
N TRP A 205 12.69 -1.59 10.59
CA TRP A 205 13.12 -2.94 10.19
C TRP A 205 13.82 -2.95 8.83
N LEU A 206 13.27 -2.27 7.83
CA LEU A 206 13.88 -2.22 6.50
C LEU A 206 15.24 -1.49 6.51
N VAL A 207 15.40 -0.49 7.38
CA VAL A 207 16.64 0.28 7.53
C VAL A 207 17.78 -0.56 8.14
N THR A 208 17.50 -1.69 8.81
CA THR A 208 18.57 -2.54 9.36
C THR A 208 19.47 -3.16 8.28
N VAL A 209 18.97 -3.25 7.05
CA VAL A 209 19.75 -3.68 5.87
C VAL A 209 19.75 -2.52 4.86
N PRO A 210 20.85 -1.74 4.78
CA PRO A 210 20.90 -0.53 3.95
C PRO A 210 20.54 -0.75 2.48
N GLU A 211 20.89 -1.90 1.91
CA GLU A 211 20.63 -2.27 0.52
C GLU A 211 19.13 -2.42 0.25
N VAL A 212 18.40 -3.02 1.19
CA VAL A 212 16.94 -3.21 1.16
C VAL A 212 16.24 -1.86 1.22
N TRP A 213 16.64 -1.02 2.18
CA TRP A 213 16.11 0.34 2.30
C TRP A 213 16.38 1.20 1.07
N HIS A 214 17.62 1.19 0.58
CA HIS A 214 18.01 1.94 -0.60
C HIS A 214 17.23 1.49 -1.84
N CYS A 215 17.04 0.19 -2.02
CA CYS A 215 16.20 -0.37 -3.09
C CYS A 215 14.76 0.18 -3.04
N LEU A 216 14.10 0.15 -1.86
CA LEU A 216 12.76 0.70 -1.70
C LEU A 216 12.71 2.20 -2.00
N MET A 217 13.70 2.96 -1.54
CA MET A 217 13.77 4.41 -1.81
C MET A 217 13.94 4.71 -3.30
N GLN A 218 14.71 3.91 -4.04
CA GLN A 218 14.86 4.07 -5.49
C GLN A 218 13.50 3.92 -6.20
N HIS A 219 12.73 2.89 -5.84
CA HIS A 219 11.37 2.70 -6.37
C HIS A 219 10.44 3.86 -6.05
N LEU A 220 10.45 4.36 -4.80
CA LEU A 220 9.63 5.52 -4.42
C LEU A 220 9.98 6.80 -5.18
N ASN A 221 11.25 6.97 -5.53
CA ASN A 221 11.73 8.12 -6.30
C ASN A 221 11.60 7.93 -7.82
N GLY A 222 10.97 6.84 -8.29
CA GLY A 222 10.85 6.52 -9.71
C GLY A 222 12.19 6.28 -10.41
N ARG A 223 13.23 5.91 -9.65
CA ARG A 223 14.56 5.60 -10.16
C ARG A 223 14.69 4.09 -10.37
N PRO A 224 15.57 3.65 -11.30
CA PRO A 224 15.88 2.23 -11.44
C PRO A 224 16.30 1.62 -10.11
N SER A 225 15.80 0.42 -9.83
CA SER A 225 16.12 -0.33 -8.63
C SER A 225 17.59 -0.72 -8.61
N THR A 226 18.17 -0.81 -7.42
CA THR A 226 19.48 -1.46 -7.25
C THR A 226 19.42 -2.96 -7.52
N VAL A 227 18.22 -3.54 -7.56
CA VAL A 227 17.96 -4.95 -7.89
C VAL A 227 17.09 -4.99 -9.15
N PRO A 228 17.67 -5.04 -10.36
CA PRO A 228 16.92 -4.98 -11.63
C PRO A 228 15.87 -6.07 -11.81
N LEU A 229 16.03 -7.19 -11.11
CA LEU A 229 15.03 -8.26 -11.09
C LEU A 229 13.70 -7.76 -10.48
N ILE A 230 13.72 -6.93 -9.44
CA ILE A 230 12.49 -6.36 -8.86
C ILE A 230 11.77 -5.48 -9.87
N ASP A 231 12.49 -4.63 -10.62
CA ASP A 231 11.89 -3.83 -11.71
C ASP A 231 11.24 -4.72 -12.77
N THR A 232 11.92 -5.81 -13.14
CA THR A 232 11.43 -6.77 -14.14
C THR A 232 10.13 -7.43 -13.66
N LEU A 233 10.08 -7.88 -12.41
CA LEU A 233 8.90 -8.50 -11.80
C LEU A 233 7.73 -7.51 -11.71
N LEU A 234 7.99 -6.25 -11.35
CA LEU A 234 6.97 -5.21 -11.32
C LEU A 234 6.44 -4.88 -12.72
N GLN A 235 7.30 -4.81 -13.74
CA GLN A 235 6.86 -4.60 -15.12
C GLN A 235 6.08 -5.79 -15.68
N GLU A 236 6.47 -7.02 -15.33
CA GLU A 236 5.72 -8.22 -15.69
C GLU A 236 4.34 -8.21 -15.04
N ALA A 237 4.27 -7.92 -13.73
CA ALA A 237 3.00 -7.77 -13.02
C ALA A 237 2.13 -6.67 -13.65
N ALA A 238 2.73 -5.54 -14.05
CA ALA A 238 2.05 -4.41 -14.67
C ALA A 238 1.44 -4.81 -16.02
N GLY A 239 2.15 -5.62 -16.81
CA GLY A 239 1.65 -6.19 -18.05
C GLY A 239 0.49 -7.17 -17.83
N GLN A 240 0.60 -8.06 -16.83
CA GLN A 240 -0.45 -9.06 -16.52
C GLN A 240 -1.77 -8.42 -16.08
N VAL A 241 -1.72 -7.28 -15.39
CA VAL A 241 -2.92 -6.56 -14.93
C VAL A 241 -3.32 -5.41 -15.85
N HIS A 242 -2.72 -5.26 -17.03
CA HIS A 242 -3.02 -4.14 -17.94
C HIS A 242 -2.97 -2.78 -17.23
N SER A 243 -1.91 -2.56 -16.44
CA SER A 243 -1.72 -1.33 -15.68
C SER A 243 -1.62 -0.12 -16.62
N PRO A 244 -2.27 1.02 -16.31
CA PRO A 244 -2.14 2.25 -17.10
C PRO A 244 -0.73 2.86 -17.03
N LEU A 245 0.07 2.47 -16.05
CA LEU A 245 1.49 2.87 -15.92
C LEU A 245 2.46 1.89 -16.59
N TRP A 246 1.96 0.81 -17.20
CA TRP A 246 2.80 -0.17 -17.85
C TRP A 246 3.45 0.41 -19.11
N VAL A 247 4.76 0.28 -19.21
CA VAL A 247 5.53 0.66 -20.39
C VAL A 247 5.90 -0.63 -21.12
N LYS A 248 5.42 -0.80 -22.35
CA LYS A 248 5.85 -1.93 -23.20
C LYS A 248 7.38 -1.88 -23.36
N PRO A 249 8.10 -2.97 -23.07
CA PRO A 249 9.53 -3.03 -23.35
C PRO A 249 9.74 -2.81 -24.85
N THR A 250 10.26 -1.64 -25.21
CA THR A 250 10.72 -1.39 -26.57
C THR A 250 12.10 -2.05 -26.64
N VAL A 251 12.17 -3.22 -27.27
CA VAL A 251 13.46 -3.82 -27.65
C VAL A 251 14.08 -2.91 -28.71
N SER A 252 14.84 -1.91 -28.26
CA SER A 252 15.71 -1.13 -29.13
C SER A 252 16.94 -1.98 -29.41
N LEU A 253 16.86 -2.80 -30.46
CA LEU A 253 18.03 -3.40 -31.10
C LEU A 253 18.80 -2.27 -31.77
N SER A 254 19.70 -1.62 -31.02
CA SER A 254 20.77 -0.85 -31.63
C SER A 254 21.81 -1.85 -32.15
N PRO A 255 22.22 -1.78 -33.43
CA PRO A 255 23.28 -2.65 -33.93
C PRO A 255 24.59 -2.22 -33.27
N VAL A 256 25.20 -3.15 -32.53
CA VAL A 256 26.60 -3.02 -32.13
C VAL A 256 27.42 -3.20 -33.41
N THR A 257 27.89 -2.10 -33.97
CA THR A 257 28.96 -2.14 -34.96
C THR A 257 30.22 -2.56 -34.22
N GLU A 258 30.63 -3.80 -34.40
CA GLU A 258 31.98 -4.27 -34.12
C GLU A 258 32.97 -3.40 -34.89
N THR A 259 33.68 -2.53 -34.19
CA THR A 259 34.93 -1.95 -34.72
C THR A 259 36.06 -2.52 -33.88
N ALA A 260 36.72 -3.52 -34.45
CA ALA A 260 37.96 -4.08 -33.96
C ALA A 260 39.04 -2.99 -33.88
N PHE A 261 39.69 -2.87 -32.72
CA PHE A 261 41.03 -2.32 -32.61
C PHE A 261 41.89 -3.30 -31.82
N SER A 262 42.73 -4.03 -32.56
CA SER A 262 43.89 -4.73 -32.02
C SER A 262 45.01 -3.73 -31.76
N ALA A 263 45.56 -3.74 -30.56
CA ALA A 263 46.97 -3.40 -30.31
C ALA A 263 47.38 -4.12 -29.02
N GLY A 264 48.42 -4.95 -29.13
CA GLY A 264 48.74 -5.98 -28.16
C GLY A 264 49.91 -5.69 -27.22
N CYS A 265 50.34 -6.81 -26.63
CA CYS A 265 51.58 -7.12 -25.92
C CYS A 265 51.65 -6.90 -24.39
N ASN A 266 51.55 -8.06 -23.70
CA ASN A 266 52.48 -8.65 -22.71
C ASN A 266 52.72 -7.88 -21.39
N SER A 267 52.66 -8.46 -20.18
CA SER A 267 53.36 -9.67 -19.72
C SER A 267 52.90 -10.10 -18.30
N VAL A 268 52.66 -11.42 -18.10
CA VAL A 268 53.17 -12.35 -17.05
C VAL A 268 52.94 -12.07 -15.52
N PRO A 269 52.72 -13.11 -14.68
CA PRO A 269 51.90 -13.05 -13.46
C PRO A 269 52.71 -13.01 -12.15
N GLU A 270 52.09 -12.55 -11.06
CA GLU A 270 52.67 -12.68 -9.71
C GLU A 270 51.71 -13.40 -8.75
N THR A 271 52.23 -14.50 -8.23
CA THR A 271 51.66 -15.44 -7.27
C THR A 271 51.83 -14.87 -5.86
N ALA A 272 50.77 -14.83 -5.05
CA ALA A 272 50.89 -14.77 -3.60
C ALA A 272 49.74 -15.52 -2.91
N SER A 273 50.10 -16.57 -2.18
CA SER A 273 49.24 -17.42 -1.35
C SER A 273 48.80 -16.72 -0.04
N PRO A 274 47.71 -17.18 0.61
CA PRO A 274 47.13 -16.54 1.81
C PRO A 274 47.68 -17.11 3.14
N PRO A 275 47.55 -16.40 4.28
CA PRO A 275 47.80 -16.96 5.61
C PRO A 275 46.51 -17.51 6.27
N PRO A 276 46.62 -18.28 7.38
CA PRO A 276 45.69 -19.36 7.71
C PRO A 276 44.56 -19.02 8.70
N VAL A 277 43.63 -19.98 8.71
CA VAL A 277 42.42 -20.22 9.51
C VAL A 277 42.49 -19.80 10.99
N SER A 278 41.41 -19.18 11.47
CA SER A 278 40.99 -19.26 12.88
C SER A 278 39.52 -19.68 12.92
N ASP A 279 39.31 -20.94 13.30
CA ASP A 279 37.99 -21.52 13.56
C ASP A 279 37.38 -20.88 14.81
N ILE A 280 36.31 -20.10 14.62
CA ILE A 280 35.32 -19.88 15.66
C ILE A 280 34.02 -20.49 15.15
N THR A 281 33.82 -21.76 15.48
CA THR A 281 32.52 -22.41 15.37
C THR A 281 31.56 -21.71 16.33
N SER A 282 30.75 -20.80 15.79
CA SER A 282 29.54 -20.32 16.46
C SER A 282 28.35 -21.07 15.87
N PRO A 283 27.40 -21.59 16.67
CA PRO A 283 26.27 -22.33 16.13
C PRO A 283 25.42 -21.43 15.24
N LEU A 284 25.11 -21.92 14.04
CA LEU A 284 24.20 -21.27 13.10
C LEU A 284 22.78 -21.27 13.69
N PRO A 285 22.11 -20.11 13.81
CA PRO A 285 20.73 -20.07 14.26
C PRO A 285 19.81 -20.67 13.20
N SER A 286 18.82 -21.41 13.67
CA SER A 286 17.82 -22.07 12.82
C SER A 286 16.77 -21.06 12.34
N PRO A 287 16.07 -21.29 11.22
CA PRO A 287 15.05 -20.36 10.70
C PRO A 287 13.87 -20.10 11.66
N SER A 288 13.73 -20.92 12.72
CA SER A 288 12.78 -20.69 13.81
C SER A 288 13.21 -19.53 14.72
N ASP A 289 14.52 -19.29 14.89
CA ASP A 289 15.05 -18.26 15.78
C ASP A 289 14.87 -16.85 15.22
N ASP A 290 14.99 -16.66 13.91
CA ASP A 290 14.77 -15.34 13.28
C ASP A 290 13.32 -14.88 13.44
N THR A 291 12.38 -15.82 13.40
CA THR A 291 10.96 -15.53 13.61
C THR A 291 10.70 -15.10 15.05
N LEU A 292 11.30 -15.78 16.04
CA LEU A 292 11.18 -15.41 17.45
C LEU A 292 11.97 -14.13 17.78
N ALA A 293 13.11 -13.90 17.14
CA ALA A 293 13.89 -12.67 17.28
C ALA A 293 13.15 -11.47 16.70
N LEU A 294 12.55 -11.60 15.51
CA LEU A 294 11.70 -10.56 14.92
C LEU A 294 10.46 -10.30 15.76
N LEU A 295 9.77 -11.34 16.21
CA LEU A 295 8.62 -11.18 17.11
C LEU A 295 9.01 -10.56 18.45
N SER A 296 10.16 -10.93 19.03
CA SER A 296 10.71 -10.37 20.27
C SER A 296 11.10 -8.89 20.11
N LEU A 297 11.73 -8.53 18.99
CA LEU A 297 12.08 -7.15 18.62
C LEU A 297 10.84 -6.23 18.64
N PHE A 298 9.67 -6.76 18.25
CA PHE A 298 8.41 -6.01 18.15
C PHE A 298 7.40 -6.27 19.29
N GLN A 299 7.67 -7.20 20.20
CA GLN A 299 6.88 -7.45 21.42
C GLN A 299 7.42 -6.68 22.63
N SER A 300 8.73 -6.38 22.67
CA SER A 300 9.37 -5.73 23.83
C SER A 300 8.91 -4.28 24.10
N THR A 301 8.17 -3.63 23.20
CA THR A 301 7.81 -2.20 23.32
C THR A 301 6.35 -1.91 23.68
N ASP A 302 5.46 -2.90 23.66
CA ASP A 302 4.03 -2.67 23.98
C ASP A 302 3.72 -2.90 25.48
N GLY A 303 4.75 -3.13 26.31
CA GLY A 303 4.62 -3.44 27.75
C GLY A 303 4.97 -2.30 28.74
N ALA A 304 5.30 -1.09 28.26
CA ALA A 304 5.65 0.04 29.14
C ALA A 304 4.46 0.99 29.39
N SER A 305 3.31 0.45 29.77
CA SER A 305 2.28 1.22 30.47
C SER A 305 1.55 0.30 31.43
N GLN A 306 2.20 0.00 32.55
CA GLN A 306 1.59 -0.20 33.86
C GLN A 306 2.66 -0.66 34.86
N GLN A 307 3.28 0.31 35.53
CA GLN A 307 3.62 0.23 36.96
C GLN A 307 4.44 1.47 37.33
N ASN A 308 3.81 2.43 38.01
CA ASN A 308 4.42 2.91 39.23
C ASN A 308 3.40 3.31 40.29
N LYS A 309 3.75 2.93 41.51
CA LYS A 309 2.92 2.66 42.67
C LYS A 309 2.98 3.85 43.61
N GLY A 310 1.83 4.36 44.04
CA GLY A 310 1.71 5.37 45.10
C GLY A 310 0.80 4.88 46.22
N LYS A 311 1.24 3.86 46.96
CA LYS A 311 0.67 3.52 48.28
C LYS A 311 1.14 4.60 49.25
N ASN A 312 0.23 5.34 49.90
CA ASN A 312 0.53 5.98 51.17
C ASN A 312 -0.69 6.03 52.09
N HIS A 313 -0.39 5.83 53.36
CA HIS A 313 -1.27 5.43 54.44
C HIS A 313 -2.24 6.52 54.93
N HIS A 314 -3.34 6.02 55.45
CA HIS A 314 -4.25 6.62 56.42
C HIS A 314 -3.52 7.31 57.58
N HIS A 315 -3.85 8.57 57.88
CA HIS A 315 -3.94 9.04 59.26
C HIS A 315 -5.03 10.11 59.39
N ASP A 316 -5.92 9.82 60.33
CA ASP A 316 -7.04 10.61 60.83
C ASP A 316 -6.51 11.74 61.75
N LEU A 317 -7.11 12.94 61.69
CA LEU A 317 -7.18 13.91 62.81
C LEU A 317 -8.21 15.03 62.49
N LYS A 318 -9.40 14.81 63.07
CA LYS A 318 -10.47 15.68 63.57
C LYS A 318 -10.25 17.21 63.81
N LEU A 319 -11.40 17.91 63.79
CA LEU A 319 -11.80 19.26 64.28
C LEU A 319 -11.40 20.45 63.37
N THR A 320 -12.24 21.45 63.02
CA THR A 320 -13.38 22.07 63.73
C THR A 320 -14.19 23.03 62.81
N LYS A 321 -15.50 23.17 63.10
CA LYS A 321 -16.40 24.34 62.96
C LYS A 321 -16.81 24.94 61.57
N ARG A 322 -18.10 24.74 61.26
CA ARG A 322 -19.08 25.61 60.55
C ARG A 322 -19.20 27.03 61.18
N PRO A 323 -20.08 27.96 60.71
CA PRO A 323 -20.75 28.14 59.39
C PRO A 323 -20.75 29.62 58.91
N GLY A 324 -21.34 29.93 57.75
CA GLY A 324 -21.71 31.32 57.40
C GLY A 324 -22.30 31.47 56.01
N ARG A 325 -23.55 31.90 55.96
CA ARG A 325 -24.45 32.05 54.80
C ARG A 325 -24.54 33.54 54.49
N GLU A 326 -24.54 33.96 53.22
CA GLU A 326 -25.42 35.07 52.78
C GLU A 326 -25.58 35.17 51.27
N LYS A 327 -26.81 35.53 50.90
CA LYS A 327 -27.34 35.85 49.56
C LYS A 327 -27.33 37.37 49.42
N GLU A 328 -27.12 37.87 48.20
CA GLU A 328 -27.79 39.04 47.59
C GLU A 328 -27.29 39.12 46.14
N SER A 329 -28.07 38.82 45.10
CA SER A 329 -29.08 39.65 44.42
C SER A 329 -28.70 41.12 44.25
N ILE A 330 -28.58 41.56 43.00
CA ILE A 330 -29.33 42.70 42.42
C ILE A 330 -29.18 42.64 40.89
N ALA A 331 -30.34 42.71 40.23
CA ALA A 331 -30.51 42.96 38.81
C ALA A 331 -30.76 44.45 38.58
N THR A 332 -30.36 44.98 37.43
CA THR A 332 -31.04 46.04 36.64
C THR A 332 -30.14 46.38 35.45
N ASP A 333 -30.59 46.82 34.29
CA ASP A 333 -31.86 46.75 33.57
C ASP A 333 -31.55 47.40 32.20
N SER A 334 -32.20 46.88 31.16
CA SER A 334 -32.76 47.57 30.00
C SER A 334 -31.97 48.49 29.04
N HIS A 335 -32.10 48.07 27.76
CA HIS A 335 -32.59 48.85 26.60
C HIS A 335 -31.67 49.94 26.01
N ARG A 336 -31.67 50.28 24.71
CA ARG A 336 -32.50 50.00 23.52
C ARG A 336 -31.76 50.51 22.26
N HIS A 337 -32.12 49.94 21.11
CA HIS A 337 -32.21 50.54 19.75
C HIS A 337 -31.23 51.64 19.28
N SER A 338 -30.66 51.45 18.07
CA SER A 338 -31.01 52.29 16.92
C SER A 338 -30.54 51.69 15.59
N SER A 339 -31.43 51.71 14.61
CA SER A 339 -31.21 51.54 13.17
C SER A 339 -30.70 52.85 12.52
N PHE A 340 -30.51 52.85 11.19
CA PHE A 340 -30.07 53.90 10.22
C PHE A 340 -28.59 53.83 9.81
N LYS A 341 -28.17 54.02 8.54
CA LYS A 341 -28.78 54.06 7.19
C LYS A 341 -27.61 54.24 6.20
N ASP A 342 -27.82 53.82 4.96
CA ASP A 342 -27.20 54.27 3.69
C ASP A 342 -25.92 55.14 3.70
N LYS A 343 -24.88 54.64 3.03
CA LYS A 343 -24.24 55.35 1.90
C LYS A 343 -23.43 54.43 1.01
#